data_AF-A0A7J9SM64-F1
#
_entry.id   AF-A0A7J9SM64-F1
#
_cell.length_a   1.000
_cell.length_b   1.000
_cell.length_c   1.000
_cell.angle_alpha   90.00
_cell.angle_beta   90.00
_cell.angle_gamma   90.00
#
_symmetry.space_group_name_H-M   'P 1'
#
loop_
_entity.id
_entity.type
_entity.pdbx_description
1 polymer ?
#
loop_
_entity_poly.entity_id
_entity_poly.type
_entity_poly.pdbx_seq_one_letter_code
_entity_poly.pdbx_strand_id
1 'polypeptide(L)'
;MNGRLRSVGDVVGRLRSAAAGLLTQEFTYSTGHLATILQGCLFAPSVLTFWFVNGLVDFSTAVAIGAVATPAGLQVRVVAYVLLVPTFLLARAAVHLVHPVHRKQVLSGSCPNTRLLSLDWISMGILATGLPLALRNLGPWLGMNTIFVAGVFLLPRVLPKRQTGTLKLAAIVLGVVTFVYATYGDTVATLPDPATTLGPVATLTLDDTVVERLFRTANSVTIGPPLVATVGVGLNRVLTRPELTDIPLVRYSLPKRDRDLVVAANAAFGTAFYLFVVAVSTRDVILFP
;
A
#
# COMPACT_ATOMS: atom_id res chain seq x y z
N MET A 1 60.54 12.24 -38.79
CA MET A 1 59.67 11.25 -38.11
C MET A 1 58.58 11.92 -37.25
N ASN A 2 57.75 12.84 -37.79
CA ASN A 2 56.78 13.63 -36.98
C ASN A 2 55.31 13.54 -37.42
N GLY A 3 54.95 12.62 -38.33
CA GLY A 3 53.59 12.54 -38.89
C GLY A 3 52.63 11.54 -38.20
N ARG A 4 53.13 10.47 -37.58
CA ARG A 4 52.26 9.38 -37.05
C ARG A 4 51.73 9.60 -35.64
N LEU A 5 52.45 10.34 -34.78
CA LEU A 5 52.06 10.59 -33.38
C LEU A 5 50.87 11.55 -33.23
N ARG A 6 50.63 12.46 -34.19
CA ARG A 6 49.44 13.35 -34.19
C ARG A 6 48.13 12.56 -34.37
N SER A 7 48.13 11.47 -35.15
CA SER A 7 46.91 10.71 -35.43
C SER A 7 46.39 9.91 -34.22
N VAL A 8 47.29 9.37 -33.38
CA VAL A 8 46.88 8.57 -32.21
C VAL A 8 46.40 9.48 -31.08
N GLY A 9 47.07 10.61 -30.85
CA GLY A 9 46.65 11.60 -29.86
C GLY A 9 45.27 12.20 -30.17
N ASP A 10 45.00 12.49 -31.44
CA ASP A 10 43.69 12.99 -31.88
C ASP A 10 42.57 11.95 -31.76
N VAL A 11 42.87 10.67 -32.05
CA VAL A 11 41.89 9.57 -31.88
C VAL A 11 41.59 9.32 -30.42
N VAL A 12 42.61 9.32 -29.54
CA VAL A 12 42.43 9.21 -28.08
C VAL A 12 41.65 10.42 -27.56
N GLY A 13 41.95 11.63 -28.02
CA GLY A 13 41.22 12.84 -27.67
C GLY A 13 39.75 12.80 -28.06
N ARG A 14 39.44 12.32 -29.27
CA ARG A 14 38.06 12.14 -29.76
C ARG A 14 37.32 11.02 -29.04
N LEU A 15 37.99 9.92 -28.69
CA LEU A 15 37.39 8.85 -27.88
C LEU A 15 37.12 9.32 -26.46
N ARG A 16 38.04 10.09 -25.85
CA ARG A 16 37.83 10.67 -24.52
C ARG A 16 36.68 11.68 -24.53
N SER A 17 36.60 12.53 -25.54
CA SER A 17 35.51 13.51 -25.64
C SER A 17 34.16 12.86 -25.97
N ALA A 18 34.13 11.83 -26.82
CA ALA A 18 32.93 11.05 -27.10
C ALA A 18 32.47 10.24 -25.88
N ALA A 19 33.39 9.62 -25.15
CA ALA A 19 33.08 8.91 -23.90
C ALA A 19 32.63 9.88 -22.80
N ALA A 20 33.28 11.04 -22.65
CA ALA A 20 32.86 12.08 -21.72
C ALA A 20 31.49 12.65 -22.09
N GLY A 21 31.21 12.85 -23.38
CA GLY A 21 29.92 13.28 -23.92
C GLY A 21 28.81 12.25 -23.66
N LEU A 22 29.07 10.97 -23.90
CA LEU A 22 28.15 9.87 -23.58
C LEU A 22 27.89 9.78 -22.08
N LEU A 23 28.93 9.89 -21.24
CA LEU A 23 28.79 9.88 -19.78
C LEU A 23 28.01 11.09 -19.27
N THR A 24 28.21 12.27 -19.83
CA THR A 24 27.40 13.44 -19.47
C THR A 24 25.95 13.26 -19.92
N GLN A 25 25.72 12.74 -21.12
CA GLN A 25 24.36 12.51 -21.64
C GLN A 25 23.60 11.39 -20.87
N GLU A 26 24.33 10.41 -20.30
CA GLU A 26 23.76 9.36 -19.46
C GLU A 26 23.52 9.82 -18.01
N PHE A 27 24.48 10.52 -17.39
CA PHE A 27 24.51 10.80 -15.94
C PHE A 27 24.21 12.25 -15.54
N THR A 28 23.84 13.14 -16.48
CA THR A 28 23.45 14.51 -16.10
C THR A 28 22.26 14.49 -15.16
N TYR A 29 22.40 15.17 -14.02
CA TYR A 29 21.46 15.17 -12.89
C TYR A 29 20.03 15.63 -13.24
N SER A 30 19.85 16.47 -14.27
CA SER A 30 18.56 17.04 -14.65
C SER A 30 17.98 16.54 -15.98
N THR A 31 18.83 16.09 -16.92
CA THR A 31 18.43 15.74 -18.30
C THR A 31 19.04 14.43 -18.79
N GLY A 32 19.89 13.78 -17.99
CA GLY A 32 20.50 12.52 -18.37
C GLY A 32 19.46 11.40 -18.46
N HIS A 33 19.70 10.43 -19.34
CA HIS A 33 18.79 9.28 -19.49
C HIS A 33 18.59 8.55 -18.16
N LEU A 34 19.63 8.39 -17.35
CA LEU A 34 19.53 7.80 -16.02
C LEU A 34 18.64 8.63 -15.09
N ALA A 35 18.81 9.95 -15.06
CA ALA A 35 18.00 10.84 -14.23
C ALA A 35 16.53 10.84 -14.67
N THR A 36 16.26 10.76 -15.97
CA THR A 36 14.89 10.74 -16.51
C THR A 36 14.21 9.38 -16.27
N ILE A 37 14.96 8.27 -16.34
CA ILE A 37 14.48 6.93 -16.00
C ILE A 37 14.23 6.81 -14.50
N LEU A 38 15.15 7.31 -13.66
CA LEU A 38 15.01 7.31 -12.21
C LEU A 38 13.87 8.22 -11.78
N GLN A 39 13.85 9.50 -12.14
CA GLN A 39 12.82 10.45 -11.73
C GLN A 39 11.45 10.17 -12.38
N GLY A 40 11.41 9.83 -13.67
CA GLY A 40 10.17 9.70 -14.43
C GLY A 40 9.54 8.31 -14.43
N CYS A 41 10.35 7.24 -14.54
CA CYS A 41 9.83 5.87 -14.69
C CYS A 41 9.84 5.05 -13.40
N LEU A 42 10.81 5.28 -12.51
CA LEU A 42 11.05 4.44 -11.33
C LEU A 42 10.65 5.10 -10.00
N PHE A 43 10.94 6.39 -9.77
CA PHE A 43 10.93 6.99 -8.42
C PHE A 43 9.80 7.99 -8.12
N ALA A 44 9.60 9.07 -8.88
CA ALA A 44 9.09 10.29 -8.25
C ALA A 44 7.62 10.28 -7.80
N PRO A 45 6.62 9.86 -8.61
CA PRO A 45 5.22 9.95 -8.16
C PRO A 45 4.89 8.88 -7.11
N SER A 46 5.35 7.64 -7.32
CA SER A 46 5.01 6.50 -6.47
C SER A 46 5.66 6.55 -5.08
N VAL A 47 6.87 7.09 -4.95
CA VAL A 47 7.56 7.19 -3.64
C VAL A 47 6.94 8.29 -2.78
N LEU A 48 6.56 9.42 -3.39
CA LEU A 48 5.94 10.52 -2.65
C LEU A 48 4.51 10.17 -2.21
N THR A 49 3.72 9.55 -3.10
CA THR A 49 2.41 8.98 -2.72
C THR A 49 2.55 7.89 -1.66
N PHE A 50 3.57 7.03 -1.74
CA PHE A 50 3.80 6.01 -0.73
C PHE A 50 4.12 6.60 0.64
N TRP A 51 5.10 7.49 0.76
CA TRP A 51 5.46 8.03 2.08
C TRP A 51 4.34 8.85 2.71
N PHE A 52 3.61 9.63 1.90
CA PHE A 52 2.61 10.55 2.41
C PHE A 52 1.22 9.92 2.59
N VAL A 53 0.79 9.08 1.65
CA VAL A 53 -0.52 8.40 1.71
C VAL A 53 -0.36 7.06 2.42
N ASN A 54 0.40 6.12 1.87
CA ASN A 54 0.51 4.78 2.44
C ASN A 54 1.44 4.68 3.66
N GLY A 55 2.28 5.68 3.92
CA GLY A 55 3.15 5.73 5.08
C GLY A 55 2.39 6.39 6.22
N LEU A 56 2.21 7.71 6.12
CA LEU A 56 1.60 8.48 7.20
C LEU A 56 0.15 8.06 7.50
N VAL A 57 -0.69 7.82 6.48
CA VAL A 57 -2.10 7.43 6.70
C VAL A 57 -2.20 5.99 7.15
N ASP A 58 -1.43 5.06 6.59
CA ASP A 58 -1.52 3.66 7.02
C ASP A 58 -0.91 3.44 8.42
N PHE A 59 0.17 4.15 8.78
CA PHE A 59 0.72 4.08 10.15
C PHE A 59 -0.19 4.74 11.17
N SER A 60 -0.75 5.92 10.87
CA SER A 60 -1.71 6.58 11.77
C SER A 60 -3.00 5.78 11.90
N THR A 61 -3.47 5.17 10.80
CA THR A 61 -4.61 4.25 10.82
C THR A 61 -4.27 2.99 11.60
N ALA A 62 -3.11 2.36 11.38
CA ALA A 62 -2.68 1.16 12.10
C ALA A 62 -2.54 1.40 13.61
N VAL A 63 -2.03 2.56 14.02
CA VAL A 63 -1.96 2.96 15.44
C VAL A 63 -3.36 3.26 15.96
N ALA A 64 -4.19 4.00 15.22
CA ALA A 64 -5.53 4.35 15.65
C ALA A 64 -6.42 3.12 15.83
N ILE A 65 -6.40 2.18 14.88
CA ILE A 65 -7.21 0.96 14.96
C ILE A 65 -6.61 -0.11 15.88
N GLY A 66 -5.44 0.13 16.51
CA GLY A 66 -4.81 -0.84 17.40
C GLY A 66 -4.17 -2.04 16.70
N ALA A 67 -3.81 -1.92 15.41
CA ALA A 67 -3.12 -2.96 14.65
C ALA A 67 -1.65 -3.21 15.11
N VAL A 68 -1.16 -2.41 16.07
CA VAL A 68 0.16 -2.53 16.68
C VAL A 68 0.01 -2.59 18.19
N ALA A 69 0.27 -3.76 18.78
CA ALA A 69 0.10 -3.98 20.21
C ALA A 69 1.27 -3.48 21.07
N THR A 70 2.48 -3.33 20.50
CA THR A 70 3.69 -2.99 21.27
C THR A 70 4.60 -2.02 20.50
N PRO A 71 5.41 -1.19 21.21
CA PRO A 71 6.41 -0.33 20.58
C PRO A 71 7.42 -1.09 19.72
N ALA A 72 7.78 -2.32 20.13
CA ALA A 72 8.66 -3.20 19.35
C ALA A 72 8.00 -3.62 18.01
N GLY A 73 6.70 -3.95 18.03
CA GLY A 73 5.95 -4.23 16.81
C GLY A 73 5.87 -3.03 15.86
N LEU A 74 5.79 -1.81 16.41
CA LEU A 74 5.83 -0.58 15.62
C LEU A 74 7.20 -0.42 14.93
N GLN A 75 8.29 -0.64 15.66
CA GLN A 75 9.65 -0.54 15.12
C GLN A 75 9.86 -1.49 13.94
N VAL A 76 9.46 -2.76 14.08
CA VAL A 76 9.59 -3.76 13.00
C VAL A 76 8.78 -3.35 11.77
N ARG A 77 7.57 -2.80 11.95
CA ARG A 77 6.77 -2.27 10.83
C ARG A 77 7.47 -1.08 10.17
N VAL A 78 7.98 -0.13 10.93
CA VAL A 78 8.73 1.01 10.39
C VAL A 78 9.93 0.54 9.56
N VAL A 79 10.71 -0.42 10.09
CA VAL A 79 11.83 -1.03 9.36
C VAL A 79 11.35 -1.70 8.07
N ALA A 80 10.26 -2.46 8.11
CA ALA A 80 9.69 -3.08 6.92
C ALA A 80 9.31 -2.03 5.85
N TYR A 81 8.65 -0.94 6.23
CA TYR A 81 8.29 0.14 5.29
C TYR A 81 9.50 0.87 4.72
N VAL A 82 10.53 1.15 5.54
CA VAL A 82 11.79 1.74 5.09
C VAL A 82 12.48 0.84 4.08
N LEU A 83 12.51 -0.48 4.32
CA LEU A 83 13.11 -1.47 3.42
C LEU A 83 12.22 -1.77 2.20
N LEU A 84 10.92 -1.49 2.27
CA LEU A 84 10.00 -1.76 1.18
C LEU A 84 10.30 -0.91 -0.05
N VAL A 85 10.57 0.38 0.13
CA VAL A 85 10.85 1.30 -0.97
C VAL A 85 12.03 0.84 -1.83
N PRO A 86 13.25 0.61 -1.28
CA PRO A 86 14.37 0.13 -2.09
C PRO A 86 14.09 -1.26 -2.67
N THR A 87 13.44 -2.16 -1.93
CA THR A 87 13.10 -3.51 -2.43
C THR A 87 12.14 -3.44 -3.62
N PHE A 88 11.10 -2.60 -3.53
CA PHE A 88 10.13 -2.38 -4.60
C PHE A 88 10.79 -1.82 -5.85
N LEU A 89 11.67 -0.81 -5.70
CA LEU A 89 12.38 -0.21 -6.81
C LEU A 89 13.31 -1.20 -7.51
N LEU A 90 14.02 -2.03 -6.73
CA LEU A 90 14.86 -3.10 -7.26
C LEU A 90 14.03 -4.16 -7.99
N ALA A 91 12.92 -4.62 -7.39
CA ALA A 91 12.01 -5.58 -8.01
C ALA A 91 11.43 -5.03 -9.33
N ARG A 92 11.04 -3.76 -9.34
CA ARG A 92 10.51 -3.08 -10.53
C ARG A 92 11.56 -2.93 -11.62
N ALA A 93 12.79 -2.53 -11.27
CA ALA A 93 13.90 -2.48 -12.21
C ALA A 93 14.20 -3.87 -12.79
N ALA A 94 14.26 -4.90 -11.96
CA ALA A 94 14.50 -6.28 -12.39
C ALA A 94 13.42 -6.76 -13.37
N VAL A 95 12.13 -6.57 -13.06
CA VAL A 95 11.03 -6.95 -13.95
C VAL A 95 11.10 -6.23 -15.30
N HIS A 96 11.42 -4.94 -15.31
CA HIS A 96 11.56 -4.19 -16.56
C HIS A 96 12.80 -4.59 -17.37
N LEU A 97 13.90 -5.00 -16.71
CA LEU A 97 15.12 -5.43 -17.38
C LEU A 97 15.05 -6.88 -17.90
N VAL A 98 14.30 -7.76 -17.24
CA VAL A 98 14.11 -9.16 -17.65
C VAL A 98 13.22 -9.26 -18.90
N HIS A 99 12.19 -8.43 -19.01
CA HIS A 99 11.28 -8.49 -20.16
C HIS A 99 11.91 -7.79 -21.38
N PRO A 100 12.13 -8.49 -22.51
CA PRO A 100 12.92 -7.97 -23.63
C PRO A 100 12.33 -6.72 -24.28
N VAL A 101 11.00 -6.57 -24.27
CA VAL A 101 10.30 -5.38 -24.79
C VAL A 101 10.47 -4.18 -23.84
N HIS A 102 10.35 -4.40 -22.53
CA HIS A 102 10.48 -3.33 -21.53
C HIS A 102 11.93 -2.88 -21.43
N ARG A 103 12.88 -3.82 -21.52
CA ARG A 103 14.31 -3.51 -21.55
C ARG A 103 14.63 -2.54 -22.68
N LYS A 104 14.14 -2.80 -23.90
CA LYS A 104 14.33 -1.88 -25.04
C LYS A 104 13.72 -0.51 -24.77
N GLN A 105 12.52 -0.45 -24.19
CA GLN A 105 11.85 0.80 -23.85
C GLN A 105 12.61 1.61 -22.78
N VAL A 106 13.03 0.96 -21.70
CA VAL A 106 13.80 1.60 -20.62
C VAL A 106 15.14 2.10 -21.15
N LEU A 107 15.85 1.28 -21.93
CA LEU A 107 17.12 1.67 -22.55
C LEU A 107 16.96 2.75 -23.63
N SER A 108 15.76 2.92 -24.21
CA SER A 108 15.44 4.02 -25.12
C SER A 108 14.90 5.27 -24.40
N GLY A 109 14.98 5.33 -23.07
CA GLY A 109 14.50 6.46 -22.27
C GLY A 109 12.98 6.57 -22.16
N SER A 110 12.24 5.50 -22.46
CA SER A 110 10.76 5.46 -22.41
C SER A 110 10.26 4.54 -21.29
N CYS A 111 9.17 4.94 -20.62
CA CYS A 111 8.64 4.15 -19.50
C CYS A 111 7.68 3.05 -20.00
N PRO A 112 7.92 1.78 -19.65
CA PRO A 112 6.97 0.71 -19.94
C PRO A 112 5.65 0.94 -19.16
N ASN A 113 4.53 1.00 -19.89
CA ASN A 113 3.20 1.18 -19.31
C ASN A 113 2.62 -0.16 -18.82
N THR A 114 3.28 -0.81 -17.87
CA THR A 114 2.84 -2.10 -17.31
C THR A 114 2.61 -2.04 -15.82
N ARG A 115 1.40 -2.37 -15.39
CA ARG A 115 1.01 -2.48 -13.98
C ARG A 115 1.28 -3.89 -13.43
N LEU A 116 2.53 -4.32 -13.47
CA LEU A 116 2.91 -5.64 -12.92
C LEU A 116 3.15 -5.58 -11.41
N LEU A 117 3.68 -4.46 -10.94
CA LEU A 117 3.93 -4.20 -9.54
C LEU A 117 3.14 -2.98 -9.10
N SER A 118 2.48 -3.09 -7.96
CA SER A 118 1.67 -2.03 -7.37
C SER A 118 2.03 -1.92 -5.90
N LEU A 119 2.60 -0.77 -5.55
CA LEU A 119 3.07 -0.50 -4.21
C LEU A 119 1.93 -0.43 -3.20
N ASP A 120 0.72 -0.05 -3.63
CA ASP A 120 -0.48 -0.01 -2.80
C ASP A 120 -0.87 -1.42 -2.33
N TRP A 121 -0.85 -2.40 -3.24
CA TRP A 121 -1.18 -3.79 -2.90
C TRP A 121 -0.09 -4.46 -2.06
N ILE A 122 1.17 -4.09 -2.27
CA ILE A 122 2.28 -4.53 -1.41
C ILE A 122 2.15 -3.93 0.00
N SER A 123 1.88 -2.63 0.14
CA SER A 123 1.63 -1.97 1.43
C SER A 123 0.45 -2.61 2.15
N MET A 124 -0.66 -2.83 1.44
CA MET A 124 -1.83 -3.51 1.98
C MET A 124 -1.46 -4.90 2.52
N GLY A 125 -0.61 -5.64 1.81
CA GLY A 125 -0.08 -6.94 2.24
C GLY A 125 0.64 -6.90 3.60
N ILE A 126 1.37 -5.81 3.89
CA ILE A 126 2.04 -5.56 5.18
C ILE A 126 1.04 -5.13 6.26
N LEU A 127 0.02 -4.35 5.91
CA LEU A 127 -0.99 -3.90 6.88
C LEU A 127 -1.90 -5.02 7.33
N ALA A 128 -2.29 -5.89 6.40
CA ALA A 128 -3.20 -7.00 6.64
C ALA A 128 -2.68 -7.96 7.73
N THR A 129 -1.36 -8.02 7.95
CA THR A 129 -0.77 -8.84 9.03
C THR A 129 -1.09 -8.33 10.44
N GLY A 130 -1.44 -7.04 10.56
CA GLY A 130 -1.87 -6.39 11.81
C GLY A 130 -3.38 -6.34 11.98
N LEU A 131 -4.14 -6.65 10.92
CA LEU A 131 -5.60 -6.62 10.94
C LEU A 131 -6.22 -7.48 12.05
N PRO A 132 -5.72 -8.69 12.38
CA PRO A 132 -6.25 -9.48 13.49
C PRO A 132 -6.24 -8.75 14.84
N LEU A 133 -5.21 -7.93 15.10
CA LEU A 133 -5.10 -7.15 16.34
C LEU A 133 -6.12 -6.00 16.34
N ALA A 134 -6.33 -5.36 15.19
CA ALA A 134 -7.34 -4.32 15.04
C ALA A 134 -8.77 -4.84 15.24
N LEU A 135 -9.01 -6.11 14.91
CA LEU A 135 -10.31 -6.75 15.08
C LEU A 135 -10.61 -7.19 16.52
N ARG A 136 -9.66 -7.05 17.47
CA ARG A 136 -9.91 -7.30 18.89
C ARG A 136 -11.14 -6.53 19.38
N ASN A 137 -11.23 -5.25 19.02
CA ASN A 137 -12.42 -4.42 19.27
C ASN A 137 -13.33 -4.48 18.03
N LEU A 138 -14.05 -5.59 17.89
CA LEU A 138 -14.83 -5.89 16.70
C LEU A 138 -16.06 -4.97 16.54
N GLY A 139 -16.67 -4.55 17.65
CA GLY A 139 -17.87 -3.73 17.69
C GLY A 139 -17.76 -2.45 16.85
N PRO A 140 -16.76 -1.58 17.09
CA PRO A 140 -16.58 -0.35 16.32
C PRO A 140 -16.43 -0.61 14.82
N TRP A 141 -15.66 -1.65 14.46
CA TRP A 141 -15.46 -2.04 13.07
C TRP A 141 -16.77 -2.50 12.42
N LEU A 142 -17.54 -3.37 13.07
CA LEU A 142 -18.84 -3.84 12.57
C LEU A 142 -19.85 -2.71 12.45
N GLY A 143 -19.94 -1.83 13.45
CA GLY A 143 -20.85 -0.68 13.44
C GLY A 143 -20.59 0.24 12.25
N MET A 144 -19.34 0.66 12.07
CA MET A 144 -18.91 1.49 10.95
C MET A 144 -19.22 0.83 9.59
N ASN A 145 -18.82 -0.44 9.41
CA ASN A 145 -19.02 -1.14 8.14
C ASN A 145 -20.50 -1.38 7.84
N THR A 146 -21.34 -1.60 8.87
CA THR A 146 -22.79 -1.73 8.69
C THR A 146 -23.40 -0.43 8.17
N ILE A 147 -22.99 0.72 8.72
CA ILE A 147 -23.42 2.04 8.25
C ILE A 147 -22.98 2.26 6.80
N PHE A 148 -21.74 1.90 6.45
CA PHE A 148 -21.24 2.02 5.08
C PHE A 148 -22.00 1.12 4.11
N VAL A 149 -22.21 -0.16 4.44
CA VAL A 149 -22.96 -1.09 3.59
C VAL A 149 -24.38 -0.59 3.38
N ALA A 150 -25.06 -0.19 4.45
CA ALA A 150 -26.41 0.35 4.36
C ALA A 150 -26.47 1.64 3.53
N GLY A 151 -25.68 2.65 3.89
CA GLY A 151 -25.77 3.99 3.32
C GLY A 151 -25.12 4.15 1.93
N VAL A 152 -24.13 3.33 1.59
CA VAL A 152 -23.42 3.41 0.30
C VAL A 152 -23.92 2.39 -0.72
N PHE A 153 -24.34 1.20 -0.29
CA PHE A 153 -24.70 0.12 -1.21
C PHE A 153 -26.19 -0.22 -1.20
N LEU A 154 -26.85 -0.26 -0.05
CA LEU A 154 -28.25 -0.73 0.05
C LEU A 154 -29.25 0.40 -0.19
N LEU A 155 -29.25 1.45 0.63
CA LEU A 155 -30.21 2.56 0.57
C LEU A 155 -30.17 3.31 -0.78
N PRO A 156 -29.00 3.54 -1.40
CA PRO A 156 -28.94 4.15 -2.73
C PRO A 156 -29.70 3.39 -3.83
N ARG A 157 -29.98 2.10 -3.65
CA ARG A 157 -30.73 1.30 -4.65
C ARG A 157 -32.23 1.53 -4.60
N VAL A 158 -32.75 2.00 -3.46
CA VAL A 158 -34.18 2.22 -3.25
C VAL A 158 -34.59 3.69 -3.28
N LEU A 159 -33.63 4.61 -3.15
CA LEU A 159 -33.90 6.05 -3.09
C LEU A 159 -33.74 6.77 -4.45
N PRO A 160 -34.41 7.93 -4.63
CA PRO A 160 -34.24 8.76 -5.82
C PRO A 160 -32.79 9.24 -6.00
N LYS A 161 -32.28 9.20 -7.25
CA LYS A 161 -30.90 9.58 -7.61
C LYS A 161 -30.45 10.96 -7.11
N ARG A 162 -31.39 11.91 -6.94
CA ARG A 162 -31.10 13.26 -6.43
C ARG A 162 -30.58 13.27 -4.99
N GLN A 163 -30.99 12.31 -4.15
CA GLN A 163 -30.62 12.25 -2.73
C GLN A 163 -29.43 11.32 -2.45
N THR A 164 -29.04 10.49 -3.42
CA THR A 164 -27.99 9.49 -3.28
C THR A 164 -26.63 10.08 -2.88
N GLY A 165 -26.27 11.24 -3.43
CA GLY A 165 -25.00 11.90 -3.10
C GLY A 165 -24.93 12.30 -1.62
N THR A 166 -25.95 13.00 -1.13
CA THR A 166 -26.06 13.44 0.26
C THR A 166 -26.09 12.25 1.23
N LEU A 167 -26.84 11.21 0.90
CA LEU A 167 -26.91 10.00 1.71
C LEU A 167 -25.54 9.33 1.85
N LYS A 168 -24.80 9.15 0.75
CA LYS A 168 -23.48 8.54 0.79
C LYS A 168 -22.51 9.35 1.65
N LEU A 169 -22.54 10.68 1.53
CA LEU A 169 -21.70 11.55 2.36
C LEU A 169 -22.09 11.47 3.84
N ALA A 170 -23.39 11.50 4.14
CA ALA A 170 -23.88 11.32 5.51
C ALA A 170 -23.48 9.96 6.09
N ALA A 171 -23.55 8.88 5.30
CA ALA A 171 -23.12 7.55 5.72
C ALA A 171 -21.62 7.47 6.01
N ILE A 172 -20.78 8.13 5.20
CA ILE A 172 -19.34 8.22 5.43
C ILE A 172 -19.07 8.94 6.76
N VAL A 173 -19.66 10.13 6.93
CA VAL A 173 -19.47 10.93 8.15
C VAL A 173 -19.98 10.17 9.38
N LEU A 174 -21.18 9.59 9.31
CA LEU A 174 -21.78 8.86 10.41
C LEU A 174 -20.96 7.64 10.78
N GLY A 175 -20.49 6.85 9.81
CA GLY A 175 -19.66 5.68 10.09
C GLY A 175 -18.34 6.05 10.76
N VAL A 176 -17.68 7.12 10.31
CA VAL A 176 -16.45 7.63 10.93
C VAL A 176 -16.71 8.12 12.35
N VAL A 177 -17.75 8.92 12.55
CA VAL A 177 -18.12 9.44 13.89
C VAL A 177 -18.47 8.31 14.84
N THR A 178 -19.25 7.31 14.40
CA THR A 178 -19.57 6.13 15.20
C THR A 178 -18.32 5.35 15.57
N PHE A 179 -17.39 5.13 14.63
CA PHE A 179 -16.14 4.45 14.92
C PHE A 179 -15.30 5.20 15.96
N VAL A 180 -15.09 6.50 15.76
CA VAL A 180 -14.27 7.33 16.64
C VAL A 180 -14.87 7.41 18.04
N TYR A 181 -16.18 7.63 18.13
CA TYR A 181 -16.87 7.71 19.42
C TYR A 181 -16.88 6.35 20.14
N ALA A 182 -17.10 5.24 19.41
CA ALA A 182 -17.03 3.90 20.00
C ALA A 182 -15.61 3.53 20.48
N THR A 183 -14.56 4.05 19.84
CA THR A 183 -13.16 3.69 20.13
C THR A 183 -12.51 4.58 21.18
N TYR A 184 -12.89 5.87 21.24
CA TYR A 184 -12.20 6.88 22.06
C TYR A 184 -13.15 7.75 22.90
N GLY A 185 -14.47 7.55 22.80
CA GLY A 185 -15.43 8.41 23.47
C GLY A 185 -15.33 8.39 24.99
N ASP A 186 -14.78 7.32 25.56
CA ASP A 186 -14.49 7.15 26.98
C ASP A 186 -13.36 8.08 27.49
N THR A 187 -12.48 8.54 26.59
CA THR A 187 -11.39 9.46 26.94
C THR A 187 -11.86 10.92 27.11
N VAL A 188 -13.08 11.24 26.65
CA VAL A 188 -13.63 12.61 26.68
C VAL A 188 -14.64 12.73 27.81
N ALA A 189 -14.24 13.36 28.91
CA ALA A 189 -15.04 13.45 30.14
C ALA A 189 -16.42 14.12 29.99
N THR A 190 -16.64 14.90 28.93
CA THR A 190 -17.90 15.61 28.68
C THR A 190 -18.92 14.82 27.87
N LEU A 191 -18.52 13.69 27.27
CA LEU A 191 -19.40 12.83 26.47
C LEU A 191 -19.95 11.68 27.32
N PRO A 192 -21.16 11.19 27.03
CA PRO A 192 -21.65 9.95 27.65
C PRO A 192 -20.73 8.77 27.35
N ASP A 193 -20.71 7.78 28.23
CA ASP A 193 -19.96 6.54 28.00
C ASP A 193 -20.47 5.82 26.73
N PRO A 194 -19.59 5.55 25.73
CA PRO A 194 -19.95 4.83 24.52
C PRO A 194 -20.65 3.49 24.77
N ALA A 195 -20.34 2.79 25.85
CA ALA A 195 -20.99 1.53 26.19
C ALA A 195 -22.49 1.71 26.46
N THR A 196 -22.88 2.85 27.04
CA THR A 196 -24.29 3.16 27.35
C THR A 196 -25.08 3.65 26.14
N THR A 197 -24.41 4.31 25.19
CA THR A 197 -25.06 4.93 24.02
C THR A 197 -25.07 4.04 22.78
N LEU A 198 -23.97 3.32 22.52
CA LEU A 198 -23.78 2.48 21.34
C LEU A 198 -23.89 0.98 21.66
N GLY A 199 -23.90 0.61 22.94
CA GLY A 199 -24.10 -0.78 23.39
C GLY A 199 -23.08 -1.73 22.74
N PRO A 200 -23.53 -2.80 22.04
CA PRO A 200 -22.64 -3.77 21.41
C PRO A 200 -21.65 -3.18 20.40
N VAL A 201 -21.97 -2.03 19.79
CA VAL A 201 -21.03 -1.36 18.87
C VAL A 201 -19.80 -0.82 19.62
N ALA A 202 -19.92 -0.47 20.90
CA ALA A 202 -18.77 -0.06 21.70
C ALA A 202 -18.14 -1.22 22.49
N THR A 203 -18.91 -2.25 22.84
CA THR A 203 -18.46 -3.28 23.80
C THR A 203 -18.11 -4.63 23.20
N LEU A 204 -18.50 -4.92 21.95
CA LEU A 204 -18.22 -6.22 21.34
C LEU A 204 -16.73 -6.38 21.06
N THR A 205 -16.12 -7.33 21.75
CA THR A 205 -14.72 -7.71 21.58
C THR A 205 -14.60 -9.17 21.15
N LEU A 206 -13.51 -9.49 20.46
CA LEU A 206 -13.12 -10.88 20.21
C LEU A 206 -12.37 -11.43 21.41
N ASP A 207 -12.60 -12.71 21.71
CA ASP A 207 -11.84 -13.45 22.69
C ASP A 207 -10.34 -13.48 22.33
N ASP A 208 -9.47 -13.39 23.33
CA ASP A 208 -8.02 -13.34 23.11
C ASP A 208 -7.49 -14.60 22.40
N THR A 209 -8.10 -15.76 22.65
CA THR A 209 -7.75 -17.02 21.95
C THR A 209 -8.07 -16.94 20.47
N VAL A 210 -9.19 -16.29 20.13
CA VAL A 210 -9.60 -16.08 18.74
C VAL A 210 -8.68 -15.09 18.05
N VAL A 211 -8.34 -13.98 18.72
CA VAL A 211 -7.40 -12.98 18.20
C VAL A 211 -6.02 -13.61 17.98
N GLU A 212 -5.53 -14.42 18.90
CA GLU A 212 -4.25 -15.12 18.76
C GLU A 212 -4.26 -16.08 17.55
N ARG A 213 -5.30 -16.91 17.40
CA ARG A 213 -5.42 -17.81 16.24
C ARG A 213 -5.48 -17.06 14.92
N LEU A 214 -6.26 -15.97 14.86
CA LEU A 214 -6.33 -15.13 13.67
C LEU A 214 -4.96 -14.50 13.37
N PHE A 215 -4.27 -14.02 14.40
CA PHE A 215 -2.93 -13.47 14.28
C PHE A 215 -1.94 -14.50 13.74
N ARG A 216 -1.89 -15.70 14.32
CA ARG A 216 -1.02 -16.79 13.86
C ARG A 216 -1.35 -17.23 12.44
N THR A 217 -2.63 -17.31 12.09
CA THR A 217 -3.07 -17.67 10.73
C THR A 217 -2.62 -16.64 9.70
N ALA A 218 -2.90 -15.35 9.95
CA ALA A 218 -2.53 -14.26 9.05
C ALA A 218 -1.01 -14.05 8.96
N ASN A 219 -0.27 -14.36 10.03
CA ASN A 219 1.20 -14.25 10.08
C ASN A 219 1.93 -15.57 9.80
N SER A 220 1.22 -16.61 9.36
CA SER A 220 1.85 -17.87 8.96
C SER A 220 2.48 -17.74 7.58
N VAL A 221 3.66 -18.33 7.38
CA VAL A 221 4.34 -18.31 6.07
C VAL A 221 3.55 -19.08 5.01
N THR A 222 2.82 -20.13 5.42
CA THR A 222 2.08 -21.00 4.49
C THR A 222 0.68 -20.48 4.16
N ILE A 223 -0.05 -19.92 5.12
CA ILE A 223 -1.45 -19.50 4.93
C ILE A 223 -1.59 -17.98 4.84
N GLY A 224 -0.71 -17.20 5.47
CA GLY A 224 -0.78 -15.74 5.49
C GLY A 224 -0.79 -15.11 4.09
N PRO A 225 0.24 -15.34 3.24
CA PRO A 225 0.28 -14.78 1.89
C PRO A 225 -0.95 -15.13 1.01
N PRO A 226 -1.41 -16.40 0.89
CA PRO A 226 -2.60 -16.71 0.10
C PRO A 226 -3.90 -16.15 0.70
N LEU A 227 -4.02 -16.10 2.03
CA LEU A 227 -5.16 -15.49 2.71
C LEU A 227 -5.24 -13.99 2.38
N VAL A 228 -4.15 -13.25 2.58
CA VAL A 228 -4.09 -11.81 2.32
C VAL A 228 -4.25 -11.50 0.83
N ALA A 229 -3.72 -12.34 -0.06
CA ALA A 229 -3.98 -12.21 -1.50
C ALA A 229 -5.47 -12.31 -1.84
N THR A 230 -6.17 -13.27 -1.23
CA THR A 230 -7.62 -13.47 -1.42
C THR A 230 -8.41 -12.26 -0.90
N VAL A 231 -8.06 -11.76 0.28
CA VAL A 231 -8.65 -10.54 0.85
C VAL A 231 -8.40 -9.35 -0.06
N GLY A 232 -7.17 -9.19 -0.58
CA GLY A 232 -6.83 -8.11 -1.50
C GLY A 232 -7.64 -8.13 -2.79
N VAL A 233 -7.82 -9.30 -3.41
CA VAL A 233 -8.69 -9.44 -4.59
C VAL A 233 -10.14 -9.08 -4.26
N GLY A 234 -10.63 -9.49 -3.09
CA GLY A 234 -11.95 -9.10 -2.58
C GLY A 234 -12.09 -7.58 -2.45
N LEU A 235 -11.14 -6.93 -1.77
CA LEU A 235 -11.10 -5.48 -1.58
C LEU A 235 -11.01 -4.75 -2.93
N ASN A 236 -10.17 -5.19 -3.85
CA ASN A 236 -10.09 -4.62 -5.20
C ASN A 236 -11.45 -4.65 -5.90
N ARG A 237 -12.18 -5.76 -5.80
CA ARG A 237 -13.50 -5.89 -6.42
C ARG A 237 -14.55 -5.02 -5.73
N VAL A 238 -14.49 -4.85 -4.41
CA VAL A 238 -15.42 -3.99 -3.66
C VAL A 238 -15.14 -2.52 -3.94
N LEU A 239 -13.89 -2.08 -3.81
CA LEU A 239 -13.47 -0.68 -3.95
C LEU A 239 -13.64 -0.13 -5.37
N THR A 240 -13.71 -1.00 -6.37
CA THR A 240 -13.89 -0.62 -7.79
C THR A 240 -15.34 -0.67 -8.26
N ARG A 241 -16.28 -0.90 -7.33
CA ARG A 241 -17.72 -0.86 -7.61
C ARG A 241 -18.17 0.57 -7.98
N PRO A 242 -19.10 0.71 -8.95
CA PRO A 242 -19.64 2.02 -9.34
C PRO A 242 -20.26 2.77 -8.15
N GLU A 243 -20.85 2.02 -7.20
CA GLU A 243 -21.41 2.58 -5.97
C GLU A 243 -20.40 3.43 -5.17
N LEU A 244 -19.10 3.11 -5.22
CA LEU A 244 -18.03 3.88 -4.57
C LEU A 244 -17.37 4.90 -5.51
N THR A 245 -17.14 4.55 -6.78
CA THR A 245 -16.44 5.43 -7.73
C THR A 245 -17.25 6.66 -8.12
N ASP A 246 -18.57 6.63 -7.93
CA ASP A 246 -19.45 7.76 -8.22
C ASP A 246 -19.48 8.82 -7.09
N ILE A 247 -18.79 8.59 -5.97
CA ILE A 247 -18.72 9.56 -4.87
C ILE A 247 -17.68 10.65 -5.21
N PRO A 248 -18.07 11.93 -5.37
CA PRO A 248 -17.17 12.98 -5.83
C PRO A 248 -15.90 13.13 -4.99
N LEU A 249 -16.03 12.93 -3.68
CA LEU A 249 -14.95 13.08 -2.71
C LEU A 249 -13.86 12.00 -2.83
N VAL A 250 -14.24 10.80 -3.29
CA VAL A 250 -13.38 9.59 -3.27
C VAL A 250 -13.04 9.12 -4.68
N ARG A 251 -13.70 9.66 -5.71
CA ARG A 251 -13.52 9.29 -7.12
C ARG A 251 -12.07 9.40 -7.58
N TYR A 252 -11.34 10.38 -7.08
CA TYR A 252 -9.94 10.63 -7.44
C TYR A 252 -8.92 9.91 -6.56
N SER A 253 -9.36 9.37 -5.41
CA SER A 253 -8.51 8.59 -4.51
C SER A 253 -8.72 7.08 -4.65
N LEU A 254 -9.81 6.62 -5.27
CA LEU A 254 -10.06 5.20 -5.51
C LEU A 254 -9.17 4.67 -6.65
N PRO A 255 -8.46 3.55 -6.45
CA PRO A 255 -7.59 2.98 -7.45
C PRO A 255 -8.38 2.53 -8.68
N LYS A 256 -7.85 2.79 -9.88
CA LYS A 256 -8.34 2.15 -11.11
C LYS A 256 -8.13 0.65 -10.97
N ARG A 257 -9.18 -0.14 -11.20
CA ARG A 257 -9.17 -1.60 -11.04
C ARG A 257 -7.93 -2.25 -11.64
N ASP A 258 -7.07 -2.77 -10.78
CA ASP A 258 -5.95 -3.60 -11.20
C ASP A 258 -6.43 -5.03 -11.48
N ARG A 259 -5.67 -5.77 -12.28
CA ARG A 259 -5.97 -7.18 -12.57
C ARG A 259 -5.85 -8.00 -11.29
N ASP A 260 -6.78 -8.92 -11.05
CA ASP A 260 -6.81 -9.74 -9.84
C ASP A 260 -5.48 -10.47 -9.58
N LEU A 261 -4.80 -10.94 -10.64
CA LEU A 261 -3.49 -11.58 -10.52
C LEU A 261 -2.39 -10.62 -10.02
N VAL A 262 -2.43 -9.35 -10.46
CA VAL A 262 -1.50 -8.32 -9.98
C VAL A 262 -1.76 -8.06 -8.51
N VAL A 263 -3.02 -7.90 -8.12
CA VAL A 263 -3.41 -7.69 -6.72
C VAL A 263 -2.94 -8.85 -5.84
N ALA A 264 -3.29 -10.07 -6.22
CA ALA A 264 -2.95 -11.27 -5.47
C ALA A 264 -1.43 -11.44 -5.32
N ALA A 265 -0.67 -11.30 -6.40
CA ALA A 265 0.78 -11.45 -6.37
C ALA A 265 1.47 -10.36 -5.52
N ASN A 266 1.03 -9.10 -5.66
CA ASN A 266 1.61 -7.99 -4.91
C ASN A 266 1.25 -8.04 -3.41
N ALA A 267 0.01 -8.40 -3.08
CA ALA A 267 -0.43 -8.59 -1.70
C ALA A 267 0.30 -9.76 -1.03
N ALA A 268 0.39 -10.93 -1.70
CA ALA A 268 1.16 -12.07 -1.20
C ALA A 268 2.63 -11.72 -1.02
N PHE A 269 3.23 -11.01 -1.98
CA PHE A 269 4.61 -10.56 -1.89
C PHE A 269 4.84 -9.61 -0.71
N GLY A 270 3.96 -8.63 -0.51
CA GLY A 270 4.03 -7.71 0.64
C GLY A 270 3.94 -8.43 1.98
N THR A 271 3.03 -9.41 2.10
CA THR A 271 2.92 -10.25 3.30
C THR A 271 4.18 -11.09 3.50
N ALA A 272 4.66 -11.80 2.48
CA ALA A 272 5.88 -12.61 2.59
C ALA A 272 7.12 -11.76 2.94
N PHE A 273 7.23 -10.57 2.36
CA PHE A 273 8.27 -9.60 2.67
C PHE A 273 8.21 -9.15 4.14
N TYR A 274 7.02 -8.82 4.66
CA TYR A 274 6.87 -8.48 6.07
C TYR A 274 7.28 -9.63 6.99
N LEU A 275 6.82 -10.85 6.70
CA LEU A 275 7.16 -12.03 7.48
C LEU A 275 8.67 -12.32 7.46
N PHE A 276 9.33 -12.09 6.33
CA PHE A 276 10.79 -12.18 6.24
C PHE A 276 11.48 -11.15 7.14
N VAL A 277 11.03 -9.88 7.13
CA VAL A 277 11.58 -8.84 8.00
C VAL A 277 11.36 -9.18 9.48
N VAL A 278 10.18 -9.69 9.84
CA VAL A 278 9.88 -10.17 11.20
C VAL A 278 10.81 -11.32 11.57
N ALA A 279 10.97 -12.32 10.71
CA ALA A 279 11.85 -13.46 10.93
C ALA A 279 13.30 -13.03 11.19
N VAL A 280 13.82 -12.11 10.39
CA VAL A 280 15.19 -11.60 10.56
C VAL A 280 15.33 -10.78 11.86
N SER A 281 14.31 -9.98 12.20
CA SER A 281 14.37 -9.08 13.36
C SER A 281 14.15 -9.80 14.69
N THR A 282 13.26 -10.79 14.71
CA THR A 282 12.82 -11.47 15.94
C THR A 282 13.43 -12.86 16.10
N ARG A 283 13.95 -13.45 15.01
CA ARG A 283 14.36 -14.86 14.90
C ARG A 283 13.23 -15.88 15.07
N ASP A 284 11.98 -15.41 15.10
CA ASP A 284 10.79 -16.24 15.21
C ASP A 284 10.04 -16.30 13.88
N VAL A 285 9.54 -17.48 13.55
CA VAL A 285 8.77 -17.74 12.34
C VAL A 285 7.57 -18.62 12.67
N ILE A 286 6.39 -18.17 12.25
CA ILE A 286 5.17 -18.98 12.30
C ILE A 286 5.06 -19.71 10.96
N LEU A 287 5.38 -21.00 10.94
CA LEU A 287 5.25 -21.80 9.71
C LEU A 287 3.80 -22.22 9.46
N PHE A 288 3.11 -22.63 10.53
CA PHE A 288 1.72 -23.06 10.55
C PHE A 288 1.00 -22.40 11.75
N PRO A 289 -0.32 -22.16 11.64
CA PRO A 289 -1.13 -21.51 12.67
C PRO A 289 -1.15 -22.27 14.00
#